data_AF-A0A7S2IK03-F1
#
_entry.id   AF-A0A7S2IK03-F1
#
_cell.length_a   1.000
_cell.length_b   1.000
_cell.length_c   1.000
_cell.angle_alpha   90.00
_cell.angle_beta   90.00
_cell.angle_gamma   90.00
#
_symmetry.space_group_name_H-M   'P 1'
#
loop_
_entity.id
_entity.type
_entity.pdbx_description
1 polymer ?
#
loop_
_entity_poly.entity_id
_entity_poly.type
_entity_poly.pdbx_seq_one_letter_code
_entity_poly.pdbx_strand_id
1 'polypeptide(L)'
;VFKLCGGQEFVSPALRLAARSQHLERQVLPRSKFPEDRQGYLNWRTAVKRRQKERLLAILRFTGVDRSVVERASRLIGKDMPLAEDPEMQRLEDATCLTFLANDLDTFQKDKDDAKLVDIFQKTWKKMSPEAHAFAVGLEYTPRLLGCLVEAIAMATGLEANQQPMVAPRLPSATVELLRKSWANVPCESFGREFFERLYTEDPSLREVFAYQVARPSNVTKAVQMLLDQLEFELVPRLERMVHAIAALSRQFGKLRMSHMAPIKRALVRTVVAAAGSSKEKNNTNRAWEAFFYSMAAVAAPHLVLADNLSELADATAATLPTPGGGPQAGAIAAQGIALLEMSLGITALSQGSSAMPEEVASKLNEARGWLLGSVRDDVNAYCGLLSSVYGRGLGGREAPDETASEAEYKRWLRRATEVPLRVAEVSTGAAIACLPCKRAIKTSLKGDWIAGVKLLRTAVEISTKNVAINLQDGGRVAMDIDTRLSRLRDTEPPWEDLCDI
;
A
#
# COMPACT_ATOMS: atom_id res chain seq x y z
N VAL A 1 26.97 5.68 16.35
CA VAL A 1 27.85 4.52 16.64
C VAL A 1 27.54 3.89 18.00
N PHE A 2 27.74 4.57 19.14
CA PHE A 2 27.48 3.96 20.46
C PHE A 2 26.06 3.37 20.61
N LYS A 3 25.02 4.12 20.21
CA LYS A 3 23.63 3.63 20.22
C LYS A 3 23.44 2.33 19.40
N LEU A 4 24.10 2.21 18.25
CA LEU A 4 24.00 1.01 17.41
C LEU A 4 24.73 -0.18 18.02
N CYS A 5 25.79 0.06 18.80
CA CYS A 5 26.63 -0.99 19.39
C CYS A 5 26.21 -1.37 20.82
N GLY A 6 25.12 -0.81 21.35
CA GLY A 6 24.61 -1.14 22.68
C GLY A 6 25.39 -0.53 23.84
N GLY A 7 26.32 0.40 23.58
CA GLY A 7 27.17 0.99 24.62
C GLY A 7 28.49 1.52 24.07
N GLN A 8 29.27 2.18 24.92
CA GLN A 8 30.60 2.66 24.55
C GLN A 8 31.60 1.50 24.55
N GLU A 9 31.54 0.66 25.58
CA GLU A 9 32.36 -0.51 25.87
C GLU A 9 32.45 -1.52 24.70
N PHE A 10 31.38 -1.64 23.91
CA PHE A 10 31.32 -2.54 22.75
C PHE A 10 31.90 -1.96 21.45
N VAL A 11 32.42 -0.74 21.48
CA VAL A 11 32.96 -0.06 20.28
C VAL A 11 34.48 -0.05 20.35
N SER A 12 35.12 -0.66 19.36
CA SER A 12 36.58 -0.68 19.26
C SER A 12 37.18 0.73 19.22
N PRO A 13 38.40 0.93 19.72
CA PRO A 13 39.09 2.21 19.61
C PRO A 13 39.18 2.72 18.16
N ALA A 14 39.36 1.81 17.19
CA ALA A 14 39.47 2.15 15.78
C ALA A 14 38.16 2.70 15.21
N LEU A 15 37.02 2.06 15.51
CA LEU A 15 35.70 2.54 15.09
C LEU A 15 35.35 3.88 15.76
N ARG A 16 35.72 4.08 17.03
CA ARG A 16 35.55 5.39 17.71
C ARG A 16 36.33 6.50 17.00
N LEU A 17 37.59 6.25 16.65
CA LEU A 17 38.44 7.20 15.92
C LEU A 17 37.89 7.48 14.52
N ALA A 18 37.50 6.46 13.77
CA ALA A 18 36.91 6.62 12.45
C ALA A 18 35.61 7.42 12.49
N ALA A 19 34.73 7.14 13.47
CA ALA A 19 33.49 7.88 13.65
C ALA A 19 33.73 9.36 13.96
N ARG A 20 34.68 9.68 14.85
CA ARG A 20 35.08 11.08 15.14
C ARG A 20 35.73 11.77 13.95
N SER A 21 36.32 11.00 13.05
CA SER A 21 36.99 11.52 11.85
C SER A 21 36.04 11.66 10.66
N GLN A 22 34.74 11.34 10.82
CA GLN A 22 33.79 11.61 9.74
C GLN A 22 33.74 13.08 9.39
N HIS A 23 33.78 13.35 8.09
CA HIS A 23 33.88 14.70 7.53
C HIS A 23 35.14 15.50 7.92
N LEU A 24 36.19 14.86 8.46
CA LEU A 24 37.46 15.52 8.80
C LEU A 24 38.03 16.31 7.61
N GLU A 25 38.14 17.62 7.79
CA GLU A 25 38.62 18.58 6.77
C GLU A 25 37.87 18.52 5.42
N ARG A 26 36.62 18.05 5.40
CA ARG A 26 35.81 17.99 4.17
C ARG A 26 35.66 19.38 3.52
N GLN A 27 35.54 20.43 4.32
CA GLN A 27 35.39 21.82 3.87
C GLN A 27 36.60 22.35 3.08
N VAL A 28 37.79 21.76 3.25
CA VAL A 28 39.01 22.17 2.51
C VAL A 28 38.93 21.74 1.03
N LEU A 29 38.08 20.76 0.73
CA LEU A 29 37.78 20.29 -0.62
C LEU A 29 36.33 20.65 -0.97
N PRO A 30 36.02 21.93 -1.29
CA PRO A 30 34.65 22.32 -1.62
C PRO A 30 34.17 21.65 -2.92
N ARG A 31 32.88 21.31 -2.97
CA ARG A 31 32.23 20.65 -4.12
C ARG A 31 32.34 21.47 -5.41
N SER A 32 32.41 22.80 -5.30
CA SER A 32 32.52 23.74 -6.43
C SER A 32 33.85 23.64 -7.20
N LYS A 33 34.89 23.00 -6.65
CA LYS A 33 36.17 22.75 -7.34
C LYS A 33 36.14 21.54 -8.28
N PHE A 34 34.99 20.87 -8.42
CA PHE A 34 34.82 19.68 -9.24
C PHE A 34 33.69 19.93 -10.25
N PRO A 35 33.72 19.32 -11.45
CA PRO A 35 32.65 19.46 -12.44
C PRO A 35 31.27 19.16 -11.86
N GLU A 36 30.22 19.87 -12.28
CA GLU A 36 28.84 19.73 -11.77
C GLU A 36 28.11 18.47 -12.26
N ASP A 37 28.81 17.56 -12.90
CA ASP A 37 28.25 16.29 -13.36
C ASP A 37 28.36 15.17 -12.29
N ARG A 38 27.80 14.01 -12.63
CA ARG A 38 27.85 12.80 -11.79
C ARG A 38 29.29 12.35 -11.54
N GLN A 39 30.16 12.44 -12.54
CA GLN A 39 31.54 11.97 -12.43
C GLN A 39 32.35 12.85 -11.48
N GLY A 40 32.20 14.17 -11.59
CA GLY A 40 32.78 15.17 -10.71
C GLY A 40 32.34 14.98 -9.26
N TYR A 41 31.07 14.65 -9.01
CA TYR A 41 30.59 14.28 -7.67
C TYR A 41 31.28 13.01 -7.12
N LEU A 42 31.43 11.96 -7.94
CA LEU A 42 32.10 10.72 -7.53
C LEU A 42 33.59 10.95 -7.26
N ASN A 43 34.25 11.74 -8.10
CA ASN A 43 35.65 12.13 -7.94
C ASN A 43 35.85 12.95 -6.66
N TRP A 44 34.97 13.93 -6.40
CA TRP A 44 34.97 14.71 -5.18
C TRP A 44 34.81 13.82 -3.93
N ARG A 45 33.83 12.90 -3.94
CA ARG A 45 33.59 11.98 -2.83
C ARG A 45 34.81 11.10 -2.56
N THR A 46 35.50 10.65 -3.62
CA THR A 46 36.74 9.86 -3.52
C THR A 46 37.89 10.69 -2.95
N ALA A 47 38.07 11.93 -3.41
CA ALA A 47 39.09 12.85 -2.89
C ALA A 47 38.88 13.18 -1.41
N VAL A 48 37.62 13.40 -1.00
CA VAL A 48 37.25 13.66 0.40
C VAL A 48 37.59 12.46 1.30
N LYS A 49 37.26 11.23 0.88
CA LYS A 49 37.62 10.01 1.62
C LYS A 49 39.14 9.87 1.77
N ARG A 50 39.88 10.06 0.68
CA ARG A 50 41.35 10.01 0.69
C ARG A 50 41.95 11.03 1.66
N ARG A 51 41.49 12.29 1.61
CA ARG A 51 41.96 13.34 2.52
C ARG A 51 41.69 13.01 3.97
N GLN A 52 40.49 12.53 4.30
CA GLN A 52 40.15 12.13 5.68
C GLN A 52 41.09 11.04 6.20
N LYS A 53 41.38 10.04 5.36
CA LYS A 53 42.32 8.96 5.67
C LYS A 53 43.74 9.48 5.90
N GLU A 54 44.28 10.27 4.97
CA GLU A 54 45.63 10.86 5.07
C GLU A 54 45.76 11.77 6.29
N ARG A 55 44.73 12.57 6.57
CA ARG A 55 44.76 13.50 7.69
C ARG A 55 44.68 12.78 9.04
N LEU A 56 43.83 11.76 9.15
CA LEU A 56 43.77 10.92 10.34
C LEU A 56 45.12 10.25 10.64
N LEU A 57 45.77 9.69 9.62
CA LEU A 57 47.12 9.11 9.74
C LEU A 57 48.13 10.13 10.23
N ALA A 58 48.13 11.33 9.64
CA ALA A 58 49.07 12.39 9.98
C ALA A 58 48.90 12.88 11.43
N ILE A 59 47.66 13.02 11.89
CA ILE A 59 47.35 13.46 13.27
C ILE A 59 47.80 12.39 14.27
N LEU A 60 47.47 11.11 14.03
CA LEU A 60 47.72 10.04 14.99
C LEU A 60 49.16 9.52 15.00
N ARG A 61 49.98 9.87 14.01
CA ARG A 61 51.40 9.46 13.92
C ARG A 61 52.21 9.76 15.18
N PHE A 62 51.84 10.80 15.93
CA PHE A 62 52.60 11.27 17.08
C PHE A 62 51.86 11.16 18.42
N THR A 63 50.71 10.47 18.46
CA THR A 63 49.82 10.46 19.64
C THR A 63 49.97 9.24 20.55
N GLY A 64 50.95 8.36 20.29
CA GLY A 64 51.16 7.13 21.06
C GLY A 64 50.05 6.08 20.92
N VAL A 65 49.09 6.30 20.01
CA VAL A 65 48.02 5.34 19.70
C VAL A 65 48.62 4.15 18.94
N ASP A 66 48.18 2.94 19.30
CA ASP A 66 48.64 1.71 18.68
C ASP A 66 48.47 1.72 17.14
N ARG A 67 49.51 1.28 16.42
CA ARG A 67 49.56 1.34 14.96
C ARG A 67 48.43 0.53 14.30
N SER A 68 48.06 -0.61 14.85
CA SER A 68 46.98 -1.45 14.30
C SER A 68 45.62 -0.74 14.40
N VAL A 69 45.40 0.01 15.49
CA VAL A 69 44.20 0.82 15.69
C VAL A 69 44.13 1.97 14.68
N VAL A 70 45.26 2.66 14.47
CA VAL A 70 45.37 3.75 13.48
C VAL A 70 45.10 3.22 12.08
N GLU A 71 45.75 2.13 11.66
CA GLU A 71 45.57 1.52 10.35
C GLU A 71 44.12 1.08 10.12
N ARG A 72 43.49 0.46 11.14
CA ARG A 72 42.07 0.07 11.09
C ARG A 72 41.14 1.27 10.95
N ALA A 73 41.32 2.30 11.77
CA ALA A 73 40.52 3.53 11.71
C ALA A 73 40.62 4.22 10.34
N SER A 74 41.84 4.24 9.76
CA SER A 74 42.11 4.78 8.44
C SER A 74 41.43 4.01 7.31
N ARG A 75 41.35 2.68 7.40
CA ARG A 75 40.58 1.86 6.44
C ARG A 75 39.08 2.10 6.55
N LEU A 76 38.57 2.22 7.78
CA LEU A 76 37.16 2.52 8.05
C LEU A 76 36.74 3.88 7.48
N ILE A 77 37.51 4.95 7.77
CA ILE A 77 37.18 6.29 7.27
C ILE A 77 37.34 6.43 5.75
N GLY A 78 38.32 5.72 5.17
CA GLY A 78 38.50 5.61 3.72
C GLY A 78 37.34 4.88 3.03
N LYS A 79 36.58 4.07 3.78
CA LYS A 79 35.55 3.14 3.29
C LYS A 79 36.14 2.20 2.23
N ASP A 80 37.24 1.55 2.61
CA ASP A 80 38.09 0.74 1.73
C ASP A 80 37.56 -0.68 1.49
N MET A 81 36.53 -1.12 2.22
CA MET A 81 35.92 -2.45 2.13
C MET A 81 34.45 -2.35 1.71
N PRO A 82 33.85 -3.42 1.16
CA PRO A 82 32.40 -3.52 1.01
C PRO A 82 31.71 -3.57 2.38
N LEU A 83 30.53 -2.94 2.48
CA LEU A 83 29.75 -2.90 3.73
C LEU A 83 29.39 -4.30 4.25
N ALA A 84 29.00 -5.21 3.34
CA ALA A 84 28.57 -6.57 3.69
C ALA A 84 29.70 -7.45 4.24
N GLU A 85 30.96 -7.09 4.02
CA GLU A 85 32.12 -7.88 4.43
C GLU A 85 32.73 -7.41 5.75
N ASP A 86 32.33 -6.24 6.25
CA ASP A 86 32.95 -5.59 7.41
C ASP A 86 31.91 -4.99 8.36
N PRO A 87 31.64 -5.65 9.51
CA PRO A 87 30.66 -5.18 10.48
C PRO A 87 30.91 -3.76 11.00
N GLU A 88 32.17 -3.38 11.27
CA GLU A 88 32.45 -2.02 11.77
C GLU A 88 32.28 -0.97 10.67
N MET A 89 32.55 -1.34 9.42
CA MET A 89 32.29 -0.46 8.29
C MET A 89 30.79 -0.25 8.07
N GLN A 90 29.99 -1.33 8.17
CA GLN A 90 28.53 -1.24 8.18
C GLN A 90 28.05 -0.33 9.31
N ARG A 91 28.55 -0.50 10.55
CA ARG A 91 28.18 0.35 11.69
C ARG A 91 28.58 1.82 11.53
N LEU A 92 29.70 2.09 10.88
CA LEU A 92 30.11 3.46 10.56
C LEU A 92 29.21 4.08 9.49
N GLU A 93 28.85 3.33 8.45
CA GLU A 93 27.94 3.80 7.40
C GLU A 93 26.53 4.03 7.96
N ASP A 94 25.99 3.08 8.74
CA ASP A 94 24.71 3.20 9.45
C ASP A 94 24.66 4.49 10.27
N ALA A 95 25.68 4.71 11.10
CA ALA A 95 25.77 5.92 11.90
C ALA A 95 25.83 7.18 11.04
N THR A 96 26.54 7.14 9.91
CA THR A 96 26.64 8.28 8.98
C THR A 96 25.29 8.58 8.34
N CYS A 97 24.58 7.56 7.84
CA CYS A 97 23.25 7.69 7.25
C CYS A 97 22.23 8.22 8.27
N LEU A 98 22.19 7.65 9.48
CA LEU A 98 21.31 8.12 10.54
C LEU A 98 21.62 9.56 10.98
N THR A 99 22.90 9.94 11.05
CA THR A 99 23.30 11.33 11.36
C THR A 99 22.81 12.30 10.28
N PHE A 100 22.97 11.94 9.00
CA PHE A 100 22.46 12.72 7.88
C PHE A 100 20.93 12.89 7.97
N LEU A 101 20.20 11.79 8.16
CA LEU A 101 18.75 11.81 8.25
C LEU A 101 18.24 12.65 9.43
N ALA A 102 18.91 12.59 10.58
CA ALA A 102 18.48 13.28 11.79
C ALA A 102 18.87 14.77 11.85
N ASN A 103 20.00 15.15 11.26
CA ASN A 103 20.58 16.49 11.49
C ASN A 103 20.72 17.35 10.23
N ASP A 104 20.98 16.73 9.07
CA ASP A 104 21.33 17.46 7.85
C ASP A 104 20.16 17.55 6.86
N LEU A 105 19.22 16.59 6.94
CA LEU A 105 18.15 16.38 5.96
C LEU A 105 17.28 17.63 5.76
N ASP A 106 16.88 18.30 6.84
CA ASP A 106 15.99 19.48 6.78
C ASP A 106 16.60 20.66 6.02
N THR A 107 17.91 20.85 6.14
CA THR A 107 18.63 21.88 5.35
C THR A 107 18.89 21.37 3.93
N PHE A 108 19.23 20.10 3.80
CA PHE A 108 19.59 19.48 2.53
C PHE A 108 18.42 19.39 1.53
N GLN A 109 17.17 19.35 1.99
CA GLN A 109 15.99 19.18 1.14
C GLN A 109 15.47 20.46 0.46
N LYS A 110 15.90 21.66 0.92
CA LYS A 110 15.28 22.95 0.56
C LYS A 110 15.21 23.25 -0.94
N ASP A 111 16.17 22.75 -1.72
CA ASP A 111 16.35 22.99 -3.15
C ASP A 111 16.00 21.75 -4.01
N LYS A 112 15.29 20.77 -3.45
CA LYS A 112 15.04 19.47 -4.10
C LYS A 112 13.56 19.20 -4.23
N ASP A 113 13.17 18.69 -5.39
CA ASP A 113 11.85 18.11 -5.61
C ASP A 113 11.72 16.76 -4.90
N ASP A 114 10.48 16.27 -4.84
CA ASP A 114 10.18 15.03 -4.12
C ASP A 114 10.75 13.78 -4.80
N ALA A 115 10.78 13.74 -6.14
CA ALA A 115 11.38 12.64 -6.88
C ALA A 115 12.87 12.49 -6.53
N LYS A 116 13.57 13.61 -6.41
CA LYS A 116 14.98 13.65 -6.01
C LYS A 116 15.16 13.23 -4.56
N LEU A 117 14.27 13.63 -3.66
CA LEU A 117 14.31 13.20 -2.26
C LEU A 117 14.08 11.70 -2.14
N VAL A 118 13.09 11.14 -2.84
CA VAL A 118 12.83 9.69 -2.89
C VAL A 118 14.06 8.92 -3.39
N ASP A 119 14.70 9.36 -4.47
CA ASP A 119 15.96 8.76 -4.98
C ASP A 119 17.07 8.76 -3.91
N ILE A 120 17.19 9.86 -3.16
CA ILE A 120 18.20 9.99 -2.11
C ILE A 120 17.88 9.11 -0.91
N PHE A 121 16.62 9.06 -0.48
CA PHE A 121 16.17 8.13 0.56
C PHE A 121 16.42 6.69 0.15
N GLN A 122 16.08 6.30 -1.09
CA GLN A 122 16.27 4.93 -1.57
C GLN A 122 17.75 4.53 -1.57
N LYS A 123 18.63 5.42 -2.05
CA LYS A 123 20.09 5.21 -2.02
C LYS A 123 20.67 5.19 -0.62
N THR A 124 20.05 5.91 0.32
CA THR A 124 20.46 5.93 1.73
C THR A 124 20.00 4.65 2.43
N TRP A 125 18.75 4.23 2.18
CA TRP A 125 18.15 3.01 2.70
C TRP A 125 18.95 1.76 2.33
N LYS A 126 19.35 1.62 1.07
CA LYS A 126 20.14 0.48 0.56
C LYS A 126 21.53 0.32 1.21
N LYS A 127 22.06 1.35 1.87
CA LYS A 127 23.35 1.29 2.57
C LYS A 127 23.22 0.90 4.03
N MET A 128 22.02 1.05 4.59
CA MET A 128 21.76 0.83 6.01
C MET A 128 21.48 -0.65 6.28
N SER A 129 21.93 -1.12 7.43
CA SER A 129 21.56 -2.42 7.99
C SER A 129 20.10 -2.43 8.46
N PRO A 130 19.48 -3.61 8.69
CA PRO A 130 18.15 -3.72 9.28
C PRO A 130 18.03 -3.02 10.64
N GLU A 131 19.08 -3.07 11.46
CA GLU A 131 19.12 -2.34 12.74
C GLU A 131 19.02 -0.82 12.52
N ALA A 132 19.77 -0.29 11.54
CA ALA A 132 19.71 1.12 11.19
C ALA A 132 18.38 1.52 10.53
N HIS A 133 17.73 0.63 9.77
CA HIS A 133 16.36 0.85 9.26
C HIS A 133 15.37 1.07 10.41
N ALA A 134 15.44 0.24 11.47
CA ALA A 134 14.57 0.38 12.64
C ALA A 134 14.77 1.73 13.35
N PHE A 135 16.01 2.22 13.42
CA PHE A 135 16.27 3.58 13.93
C PHE A 135 15.76 4.66 12.98
N ALA A 136 15.98 4.52 11.67
CA ALA A 136 15.62 5.51 10.67
C ALA A 136 14.11 5.79 10.67
N VAL A 137 13.27 4.76 10.68
CA VAL A 137 11.81 4.94 10.72
C VAL A 137 11.30 5.62 12.00
N GLY A 138 12.09 5.57 13.08
CA GLY A 138 11.78 6.23 14.35
C GLY A 138 12.28 7.67 14.48
N LEU A 139 12.94 8.21 13.45
CA LEU A 139 13.37 9.61 13.44
C LEU A 139 12.21 10.56 13.21
N GLU A 140 12.42 11.83 13.58
CA GLU A 140 11.44 12.89 13.39
C GLU A 140 11.53 13.41 11.95
N TYR A 141 10.44 13.23 11.19
CA TYR A 141 10.30 13.78 9.84
C TYR A 141 9.20 14.84 9.80
N THR A 142 9.32 15.78 8.86
CA THR A 142 8.17 16.59 8.43
C THR A 142 7.19 15.72 7.62
N PRO A 143 5.90 16.09 7.50
CA PRO A 143 4.92 15.34 6.71
C PRO A 143 5.41 15.03 5.28
N ARG A 144 5.97 16.04 4.60
CA ARG A 144 6.58 15.89 3.25
C ARG A 144 7.68 14.83 3.21
N LEU A 145 8.64 14.89 4.14
CA LEU A 145 9.77 13.97 4.18
C LEU A 145 9.35 12.55 4.57
N LEU A 146 8.35 12.41 5.43
CA LEU A 146 7.76 11.11 5.76
C LEU A 146 7.17 10.45 4.51
N GLY A 147 6.47 11.21 3.66
CA GLY A 147 5.95 10.70 2.39
C GLY A 147 7.06 10.18 1.47
N CYS A 148 8.12 10.98 1.29
CA CYS A 148 9.27 10.58 0.49
C CYS A 148 9.97 9.32 1.05
N LEU A 149 10.09 9.21 2.38
CA LEU A 149 10.68 8.04 3.03
C LEU A 149 9.85 6.78 2.77
N VAL A 150 8.53 6.85 2.94
CA VAL A 150 7.62 5.71 2.72
C VAL A 150 7.69 5.20 1.29
N GLU A 151 7.61 6.11 0.30
CA GLU A 151 7.79 5.75 -1.12
C GLU A 151 9.16 5.08 -1.35
N ALA A 152 10.23 5.66 -0.80
CA ALA A 152 11.58 5.12 -0.97
C ALA A 152 11.77 3.73 -0.36
N ILE A 153 11.16 3.44 0.80
CA ILE A 153 11.22 2.12 1.44
C ILE A 153 10.51 1.10 0.55
N ALA A 154 9.28 1.38 0.11
CA ALA A 154 8.53 0.46 -0.76
C ALA A 154 9.25 0.17 -2.08
N MET A 155 9.87 1.18 -2.69
CA MET A 155 10.73 1.00 -3.86
C MET A 155 11.96 0.16 -3.57
N ALA A 156 12.62 0.38 -2.43
CA ALA A 156 13.82 -0.36 -2.05
C ALA A 156 13.55 -1.83 -1.72
N THR A 157 12.35 -2.15 -1.23
CA THR A 157 11.90 -3.52 -0.94
C THR A 157 11.26 -4.23 -2.14
N GLY A 158 11.08 -3.54 -3.28
CA GLY A 158 10.52 -4.12 -4.50
C GLY A 158 9.00 -4.29 -4.48
N LEU A 159 8.31 -3.61 -3.58
CA LEU A 159 6.85 -3.73 -3.38
C LEU A 159 6.00 -2.97 -4.42
N GLU A 160 6.61 -2.15 -5.27
CA GLU A 160 5.90 -1.41 -6.33
C GLU A 160 5.79 -2.21 -7.65
N ALA A 161 6.63 -3.23 -7.87
CA ALA A 161 6.94 -3.71 -9.23
C ALA A 161 5.86 -4.58 -9.91
N ASN A 162 4.88 -5.12 -9.18
CA ASN A 162 4.07 -6.25 -9.69
C ASN A 162 2.54 -6.08 -9.58
N GLN A 163 2.01 -4.89 -9.27
CA GLN A 163 0.57 -4.70 -9.11
C GLN A 163 0.05 -3.55 -9.96
N GLN A 164 -1.08 -3.76 -10.66
CA GLN A 164 -1.83 -2.67 -11.25
C GLN A 164 -2.16 -1.66 -10.13
N PRO A 165 -1.77 -0.39 -10.27
CA PRO A 165 -1.96 0.59 -9.22
C PRO A 165 -3.46 0.77 -8.97
N MET A 166 -3.85 0.69 -7.70
CA MET A 166 -5.20 1.06 -7.30
C MET A 166 -5.32 2.58 -7.36
N VAL A 167 -6.43 3.05 -7.91
CA VAL A 167 -6.69 4.48 -8.07
C VAL A 167 -7.58 4.99 -6.94
N ALA A 168 -7.38 6.24 -6.55
CA ALA A 168 -8.18 6.92 -5.54
C ALA A 168 -9.23 7.83 -6.19
N PRO A 169 -10.43 7.95 -5.61
CA PRO A 169 -11.41 8.94 -6.04
C PRO A 169 -10.88 10.36 -5.85
N ARG A 170 -11.16 11.23 -6.81
CA ARG A 170 -10.84 12.66 -6.72
C ARG A 170 -11.89 13.35 -5.85
N LEU A 171 -11.46 13.90 -4.72
CA LEU A 171 -12.37 14.62 -3.82
C LEU A 171 -12.70 16.00 -4.42
N PRO A 172 -13.97 16.45 -4.40
CA PRO A 172 -14.33 17.82 -4.82
C PRO A 172 -13.58 18.87 -3.98
N SER A 173 -13.27 20.05 -4.54
CA SER A 173 -12.50 21.07 -3.82
C SER A 173 -13.20 21.52 -2.54
N ALA A 174 -14.53 21.65 -2.56
CA ALA A 174 -15.32 21.93 -1.36
C ALA A 174 -15.17 20.88 -0.25
N THR A 175 -14.95 19.60 -0.61
CA THR A 175 -14.65 18.54 0.35
C THR A 175 -13.23 18.70 0.90
N VAL A 176 -12.24 19.00 0.05
CA VAL A 176 -10.84 19.23 0.45
C VAL A 176 -10.72 20.45 1.37
N GLU A 177 -11.40 21.55 1.05
CA GLU A 177 -11.47 22.75 1.89
C GLU A 177 -12.06 22.43 3.27
N LEU A 178 -13.14 21.66 3.32
CA LEU A 178 -13.76 21.25 4.57
C LEU A 178 -12.87 20.33 5.39
N LEU A 179 -12.14 19.41 4.75
CA LEU A 179 -11.12 18.58 5.40
C LEU A 179 -10.03 19.43 6.04
N ARG A 180 -9.45 20.38 5.29
CA ARG A 180 -8.41 21.29 5.78
C ARG A 180 -8.93 22.17 6.91
N LYS A 181 -10.12 22.74 6.77
CA LYS A 181 -10.75 23.59 7.79
C LYS A 181 -11.03 22.80 9.07
N SER A 182 -11.61 21.61 8.96
CA SER A 182 -11.90 20.78 10.13
C SER A 182 -10.63 20.28 10.80
N TRP A 183 -9.60 19.91 10.02
CA TRP A 183 -8.30 19.52 10.55
C TRP A 183 -7.60 20.65 11.30
N ALA A 184 -7.67 21.88 10.80
CA ALA A 184 -7.09 23.05 11.46
C ALA A 184 -7.71 23.35 12.85
N ASN A 185 -8.95 22.89 13.08
CA ASN A 185 -9.62 23.01 14.38
C ASN A 185 -9.26 21.89 15.36
N VAL A 186 -8.60 20.82 14.90
CA VAL A 186 -8.18 19.71 15.76
C VAL A 186 -6.93 20.10 16.55
N PRO A 187 -6.91 19.94 17.89
CA PRO A 187 -5.70 20.15 18.66
C PRO A 187 -4.63 19.11 18.31
N CYS A 188 -3.67 19.50 17.47
CA CYS A 188 -2.65 18.58 16.92
C CYS A 188 -1.84 17.84 18.00
N GLU A 189 -1.66 18.46 19.18
CA GLU A 189 -0.93 17.87 20.30
C GLU A 189 -1.69 16.73 20.98
N SER A 190 -3.03 16.76 20.98
CA SER A 190 -3.86 15.73 21.62
C SER A 190 -4.42 14.70 20.63
N PHE A 191 -4.57 15.06 19.34
CA PHE A 191 -5.17 14.20 18.33
C PHE A 191 -4.65 12.77 18.35
N GLY A 192 -3.32 12.58 18.27
CA GLY A 192 -2.74 11.24 18.19
C GLY A 192 -3.02 10.39 19.42
N ARG A 193 -3.08 11.00 20.61
CA ARG A 193 -3.40 10.30 21.87
C ARG A 193 -4.87 9.88 21.87
N GLU A 194 -5.76 10.83 21.60
CA GLU A 194 -7.21 10.57 21.56
C GLU A 194 -7.58 9.55 20.48
N PHE A 195 -6.91 9.62 19.33
CA PHE A 195 -7.04 8.64 18.25
C PHE A 195 -6.70 7.24 18.75
N PHE A 196 -5.53 7.04 19.36
CA PHE A 196 -5.13 5.72 19.87
C PHE A 196 -6.03 5.22 21.00
N GLU A 197 -6.46 6.09 21.92
CA GLU A 197 -7.39 5.73 22.99
C GLU A 197 -8.72 5.21 22.42
N ARG A 198 -9.29 5.92 21.45
CA ARG A 198 -10.50 5.48 20.74
C ARG A 198 -10.25 4.20 19.96
N LEU A 199 -9.13 4.12 19.25
CA LEU A 199 -8.75 2.97 18.43
C LEU A 199 -8.72 1.68 19.24
N TYR A 200 -8.03 1.68 20.38
CA TYR A 200 -7.90 0.50 21.24
C TYR A 200 -9.16 0.19 22.04
N THR A 201 -10.07 1.15 22.16
CA THR A 201 -11.40 0.93 22.72
C THR A 201 -12.32 0.25 21.70
N GLU A 202 -12.22 0.65 20.43
CA GLU A 202 -12.98 0.06 19.33
C GLU A 202 -12.54 -1.38 19.04
N ASP A 203 -11.24 -1.65 19.08
CA ASP A 203 -10.68 -2.99 18.90
C ASP A 203 -9.34 -3.13 19.68
N PRO A 204 -9.31 -3.90 20.78
CA PRO A 204 -8.10 -4.11 21.57
C PRO A 204 -6.94 -4.75 20.81
N SER A 205 -7.20 -5.56 19.76
CA SER A 205 -6.16 -6.24 18.98
C SER A 205 -5.24 -5.27 18.24
N LEU A 206 -5.72 -4.06 17.96
CA LEU A 206 -4.96 -2.99 17.33
C LEU A 206 -3.76 -2.54 18.15
N ARG A 207 -3.71 -2.82 19.46
CA ARG A 207 -2.52 -2.58 20.28
C ARG A 207 -1.30 -3.31 19.72
N GLU A 208 -1.48 -4.54 19.24
CA GLU A 208 -0.40 -5.29 18.62
C GLU A 208 -0.04 -4.77 17.24
N VAL A 209 -1.04 -4.32 16.47
CA VAL A 209 -0.84 -3.76 15.13
C VAL A 209 0.00 -2.49 15.19
N PHE A 210 -0.20 -1.66 16.23
CA PHE A 210 0.52 -0.42 16.46
C PHE A 210 1.62 -0.53 17.53
N ALA A 211 2.06 -1.74 17.88
CA ALA A 211 3.16 -2.00 18.82
C ALA A 211 4.56 -1.73 18.23
N TYR A 212 4.70 -0.68 17.41
CA TYR A 212 5.96 -0.30 16.76
C TYR A 212 6.43 1.05 17.25
N GLN A 213 7.76 1.24 17.36
CA GLN A 213 8.33 2.50 17.82
C GLN A 213 7.93 3.71 16.96
N VAL A 214 7.59 3.50 15.68
CA VAL A 214 7.14 4.55 14.77
C VAL A 214 5.68 4.97 15.01
N ALA A 215 4.86 4.12 15.62
CA ALA A 215 3.43 4.35 15.87
C ALA A 215 3.19 5.19 17.13
N ARG A 216 3.71 6.43 17.16
CA ARG A 216 3.55 7.40 18.25
C ARG A 216 2.48 8.43 17.91
N PRO A 217 1.82 9.04 18.92
CA PRO A 217 0.80 10.07 18.70
C PRO A 217 1.22 11.17 17.70
N SER A 218 2.44 11.72 17.86
CA SER A 218 2.97 12.76 16.97
C SER A 218 3.09 12.30 15.50
N ASN A 219 3.51 11.06 15.27
CA ASN A 219 3.67 10.50 13.94
C ASN A 219 2.34 10.23 13.25
N VAL A 220 1.32 9.82 14.00
CA VAL A 220 -0.03 9.65 13.43
C VAL A 220 -0.59 11.00 12.98
N THR A 221 -0.44 12.06 13.79
CA THR A 221 -0.84 13.42 13.38
C THR A 221 -0.13 13.84 12.08
N LYS A 222 1.19 13.60 11.98
CA LYS A 222 1.97 13.91 10.77
C LYS A 222 1.54 13.08 9.56
N ALA A 223 1.22 11.80 9.75
CA ALA A 223 0.75 10.93 8.68
C ALA A 223 -0.60 11.40 8.12
N VAL A 224 -1.52 11.84 8.98
CA VAL A 224 -2.80 12.44 8.52
C VAL A 224 -2.54 13.73 7.75
N GLN A 225 -1.73 14.65 8.29
CA GLN A 225 -1.35 15.89 7.60
C GLN A 225 -0.71 15.61 6.23
N MET A 226 0.23 14.68 6.19
CA MET A 226 0.94 14.25 4.98
C MET A 226 -0.03 13.82 3.88
N LEU A 227 -1.07 13.05 4.22
CA LEU A 227 -2.08 12.59 3.25
C LEU A 227 -3.00 13.73 2.82
N LEU A 228 -3.41 14.61 3.75
CA LEU A 228 -4.22 15.80 3.45
C LEU A 228 -3.51 16.75 2.46
N ASP A 229 -2.18 16.86 2.57
CA ASP A 229 -1.37 17.71 1.68
C ASP A 229 -1.36 17.22 0.22
N GLN A 230 -1.76 15.97 -0.05
CA GLN A 230 -1.78 15.38 -1.40
C GLN A 230 -3.18 15.31 -2.03
N LEU A 231 -4.19 15.96 -1.43
CA LEU A 231 -5.58 15.90 -1.90
C LEU A 231 -5.88 16.80 -3.10
N GLU A 232 -4.96 17.71 -3.46
CA GLU A 232 -5.08 18.48 -4.70
C GLU A 232 -5.08 17.55 -5.91
N PHE A 233 -5.86 17.88 -6.94
CA PHE A 233 -6.09 17.02 -8.11
C PHE A 233 -4.79 16.50 -8.75
N GLU A 234 -3.80 17.39 -8.91
CA GLU A 234 -2.49 17.08 -9.53
C GLU A 234 -1.60 16.19 -8.65
N LEU A 235 -1.85 16.16 -7.34
CA LEU A 235 -1.04 15.42 -6.36
C LEU A 235 -1.62 14.04 -6.04
N VAL A 236 -2.88 13.76 -6.39
CA VAL A 236 -3.51 12.47 -6.08
C VAL A 236 -2.76 11.26 -6.67
N PRO A 237 -2.12 11.30 -7.86
CA PRO A 237 -1.27 10.19 -8.31
C PRO A 237 -0.12 9.87 -7.34
N ARG A 238 0.38 10.85 -6.60
CA ARG A 238 1.37 10.62 -5.55
C ARG A 238 0.73 10.07 -4.28
N LEU A 239 -0.45 10.58 -3.91
CA LEU A 239 -1.25 10.02 -2.81
C LEU A 239 -1.48 8.52 -3.01
N GLU A 240 -1.87 8.10 -4.22
CA GLU A 240 -2.05 6.69 -4.61
C GLU A 240 -0.77 5.88 -4.36
N ARG A 241 0.40 6.36 -4.81
CA ARG A 241 1.69 5.70 -4.54
C ARG A 241 2.02 5.61 -3.06
N MET A 242 1.79 6.69 -2.31
CA MET A 242 2.06 6.72 -0.87
C MET A 242 1.16 5.75 -0.11
N VAL A 243 -0.14 5.72 -0.40
CA VAL A 243 -1.08 4.81 0.25
C VAL A 243 -0.82 3.35 -0.16
N HIS A 244 -0.48 3.10 -1.43
CA HIS A 244 0.00 1.80 -1.89
C HIS A 244 1.23 1.36 -1.10
N ALA A 245 2.23 2.23 -0.97
CA ALA A 245 3.45 1.94 -0.21
C ALA A 245 3.14 1.65 1.26
N ILE A 246 2.28 2.43 1.92
CA ILE A 246 1.84 2.17 3.30
C ILE A 246 1.19 0.78 3.40
N ALA A 247 0.24 0.47 2.50
CA ALA A 247 -0.48 -0.80 2.53
C ALA A 247 0.44 -2.00 2.24
N ALA A 248 1.35 -1.87 1.27
CA ALA A 248 2.30 -2.91 0.92
C ALA A 248 3.32 -3.17 2.03
N LEU A 249 3.84 -2.12 2.68
CA LEU A 249 4.73 -2.25 3.84
C LEU A 249 4.00 -2.85 5.03
N SER A 250 2.75 -2.43 5.27
CA SER A 250 1.92 -2.99 6.33
C SER A 250 1.62 -4.48 6.10
N ARG A 251 1.42 -4.89 4.85
CA ARG A 251 1.29 -6.30 4.48
C ARG A 251 2.59 -7.08 4.70
N GLN A 252 3.74 -6.52 4.32
CA GLN A 252 5.02 -7.23 4.39
C GLN A 252 5.54 -7.35 5.83
N PHE A 253 5.41 -6.30 6.63
CA PHE A 253 6.06 -6.19 7.94
C PHE A 253 5.07 -6.08 9.11
N GLY A 254 3.81 -5.78 8.84
CA GLY A 254 2.80 -5.48 9.84
C GLY A 254 1.76 -6.58 10.06
N LYS A 255 0.88 -6.32 11.03
CA LYS A 255 -0.27 -7.16 11.38
C LYS A 255 -1.61 -6.52 10.99
N LEU A 256 -1.59 -5.47 10.16
CA LEU A 256 -2.83 -4.84 9.70
C LEU A 256 -3.59 -5.81 8.79
N ARG A 257 -4.92 -5.84 8.91
CA ARG A 257 -5.84 -6.74 8.23
C ARG A 257 -7.06 -5.96 7.78
N MET A 258 -7.85 -6.53 6.88
CA MET A 258 -9.02 -5.82 6.37
C MET A 258 -10.07 -5.56 7.47
N SER A 259 -10.24 -6.49 8.42
CA SER A 259 -11.15 -6.34 9.57
C SER A 259 -10.85 -5.11 10.44
N HIS A 260 -9.57 -4.71 10.54
CA HIS A 260 -9.12 -3.55 11.30
C HIS A 260 -9.50 -2.20 10.67
N MET A 261 -9.91 -2.16 9.40
CA MET A 261 -10.23 -0.90 8.72
C MET A 261 -11.44 -0.18 9.34
N ALA A 262 -12.45 -0.93 9.79
CA ALA A 262 -13.65 -0.36 10.41
C ALA A 262 -13.37 0.39 11.73
N PRO A 263 -12.67 -0.19 12.72
CA PRO A 263 -12.31 0.52 13.94
C PRO A 263 -11.36 1.70 13.68
N ILE A 264 -10.39 1.58 12.76
CA ILE A 264 -9.51 2.69 12.35
C ILE A 264 -10.34 3.88 11.81
N LYS A 265 -11.29 3.61 10.91
CA LYS A 265 -12.20 4.64 10.38
C LYS A 265 -12.95 5.36 11.50
N ARG A 266 -13.60 4.59 12.39
CA ARG A 266 -14.40 5.16 13.47
C ARG A 266 -13.55 6.00 14.42
N ALA A 267 -12.38 5.51 14.81
CA ALA A 267 -11.45 6.25 15.65
C ALA A 267 -11.04 7.57 14.98
N LEU A 268 -10.63 7.54 13.71
CA LEU A 268 -10.24 8.74 12.95
C LEU A 268 -11.39 9.75 12.88
N VAL A 269 -12.53 9.35 12.33
CA VAL A 269 -13.68 10.23 12.09
C VAL A 269 -14.21 10.80 13.41
N ARG A 270 -14.37 9.97 14.44
CA ARG A 270 -14.88 10.43 15.75
C ARG A 270 -13.93 11.40 16.45
N THR A 271 -12.62 11.22 16.30
CA THR A 271 -11.64 12.14 16.89
C THR A 271 -11.74 13.51 16.25
N VAL A 272 -11.81 13.60 14.92
CA VAL A 272 -11.90 14.90 14.24
C VAL A 272 -13.26 15.56 14.45
N VAL A 273 -14.36 14.80 14.38
CA VAL A 273 -15.72 15.32 14.60
C VAL A 273 -15.90 15.86 16.03
N ALA A 274 -15.18 15.33 17.02
CA ALA A 274 -15.22 15.83 18.39
C ALA A 274 -14.73 17.28 18.51
N ALA A 275 -13.85 17.74 17.61
CA ALA A 275 -13.34 19.12 17.57
C ALA A 275 -14.31 20.11 16.87
N ALA A 276 -15.37 19.63 16.21
CA ALA A 276 -16.33 20.49 15.54
C ALA A 276 -17.34 21.10 16.53
N GLY A 277 -17.65 22.39 16.36
CA GLY A 277 -18.52 23.15 17.26
C GLY A 277 -20.01 22.81 17.09
N SER A 278 -20.62 23.27 16.00
CA SER A 278 -22.06 23.13 15.77
C SER A 278 -22.47 21.74 15.26
N SER A 279 -23.75 21.36 15.45
CA SER A 279 -24.29 20.10 14.92
C SER A 279 -24.16 19.99 13.39
N LYS A 280 -24.39 21.10 12.67
CA LYS A 280 -24.22 21.18 11.22
C LYS A 280 -22.77 20.95 10.80
N GLU A 281 -21.81 21.55 11.51
CA GLU A 281 -20.38 21.33 11.26
C GLU A 281 -19.96 19.89 11.57
N LYS A 282 -20.50 19.29 12.65
CA LYS A 282 -20.24 17.87 12.96
C LYS A 282 -20.68 16.95 11.85
N ASN A 283 -21.87 17.15 11.29
CA ASN A 283 -22.37 16.34 10.17
C ASN A 283 -21.51 16.50 8.91
N ASN A 284 -21.22 17.75 8.52
CA ASN A 284 -20.37 18.02 7.36
C ASN A 284 -18.95 17.45 7.54
N THR A 285 -18.37 17.63 8.72
CA THR A 285 -17.05 17.07 9.08
C THR A 285 -17.08 15.55 9.00
N ASN A 286 -18.09 14.90 9.57
CA ASN A 286 -18.24 13.45 9.50
C ASN A 286 -18.22 12.97 8.05
N ARG A 287 -19.06 13.55 7.19
CA ARG A 287 -19.13 13.20 5.76
C ARG A 287 -17.81 13.43 5.03
N ALA A 288 -17.14 14.57 5.26
CA ALA A 288 -15.85 14.85 4.65
C ALA A 288 -14.78 13.82 5.05
N TRP A 289 -14.71 13.45 6.33
CA TRP A 289 -13.73 12.49 6.83
C TRP A 289 -14.07 11.03 6.46
N GLU A 290 -15.35 10.68 6.30
CA GLU A 290 -15.76 9.42 5.68
C GLU A 290 -15.30 9.38 4.21
N ALA A 291 -15.50 10.46 3.45
CA ALA A 291 -15.02 10.56 2.07
C ALA A 291 -13.49 10.40 1.99
N PHE A 292 -12.75 11.12 2.84
CA PHE A 292 -11.30 11.00 2.93
C PHE A 292 -10.86 9.56 3.26
N PHE A 293 -11.46 8.94 4.28
CA PHE A 293 -11.11 7.57 4.66
C PHE A 293 -11.33 6.59 3.50
N TYR A 294 -12.49 6.66 2.85
CA TYR A 294 -12.79 5.75 1.75
C TYR A 294 -11.95 6.02 0.50
N SER A 295 -11.49 7.26 0.28
CA SER A 295 -10.49 7.56 -0.75
C SER A 295 -9.17 6.82 -0.49
N MET A 296 -8.73 6.78 0.77
CA MET A 296 -7.51 6.05 1.15
C MET A 296 -7.75 4.54 1.09
N ALA A 297 -8.91 4.08 1.57
CA ALA A 297 -9.29 2.68 1.57
C ALA A 297 -9.41 2.12 0.15
N ALA A 298 -9.85 2.93 -0.83
CA ALA A 298 -9.89 2.52 -2.23
C ALA A 298 -8.52 2.06 -2.74
N VAL A 299 -7.42 2.58 -2.18
CA VAL A 299 -6.07 2.14 -2.50
C VAL A 299 -5.58 1.06 -1.54
N ALA A 300 -5.73 1.26 -0.22
CA ALA A 300 -5.16 0.38 0.79
C ALA A 300 -5.89 -0.98 0.97
N ALA A 301 -7.22 -0.96 1.02
CA ALA A 301 -8.04 -2.15 1.28
C ALA A 301 -7.84 -3.29 0.26
N PRO A 302 -7.70 -3.01 -1.06
CA PRO A 302 -7.29 -4.00 -2.06
C PRO A 302 -6.05 -4.83 -1.71
N HIS A 303 -5.06 -4.25 -1.02
CA HIS A 303 -3.87 -5.00 -0.60
C HIS A 303 -4.15 -5.90 0.60
N LEU A 304 -4.98 -5.43 1.53
CA LEU A 304 -5.32 -6.15 2.76
C LEU A 304 -6.20 -7.36 2.45
N VAL A 305 -7.27 -7.17 1.65
CA VAL A 305 -8.19 -8.27 1.32
C VAL A 305 -7.51 -9.42 0.56
N LEU A 306 -6.47 -9.14 -0.23
CA LEU A 306 -5.68 -10.18 -0.91
C LEU A 306 -4.59 -10.80 -0.03
N ALA A 307 -4.26 -10.17 1.09
CA ALA A 307 -3.29 -10.70 2.05
C ALA A 307 -3.97 -11.58 3.10
N ASP A 308 -5.23 -11.32 3.39
CA ASP A 308 -6.02 -12.05 4.37
C ASP A 308 -6.17 -13.52 3.98
N ASN A 309 -5.94 -14.41 4.95
CA ASN A 309 -6.26 -15.83 4.82
C ASN A 309 -7.78 -16.07 4.95
N LEU A 310 -8.22 -17.33 4.82
CA LEU A 310 -9.66 -17.65 4.84
C LEU A 310 -10.39 -17.20 6.12
N SER A 311 -9.75 -17.34 7.29
CA SER A 311 -10.33 -16.87 8.56
C SER A 311 -10.39 -15.35 8.60
N GLU A 312 -9.29 -14.70 8.21
CA GLU A 312 -9.18 -13.23 8.22
C GLU A 312 -10.19 -12.59 7.24
N LEU A 313 -10.41 -13.20 6.08
CA LEU A 313 -11.41 -12.75 5.11
C LEU A 313 -12.84 -12.89 5.67
N ALA A 314 -13.13 -13.98 6.39
CA ALA A 314 -14.42 -14.17 7.04
C ALA A 314 -14.66 -13.10 8.14
N ASP A 315 -13.64 -12.85 8.97
CA ASP A 315 -13.68 -11.79 9.99
C ASP A 315 -13.87 -10.41 9.35
N ALA A 316 -13.19 -10.15 8.24
CA ALA A 316 -13.33 -8.91 7.49
C ALA A 316 -14.73 -8.73 6.90
N THR A 317 -15.34 -9.78 6.35
CA THR A 317 -16.72 -9.74 5.84
C THR A 317 -17.75 -9.59 6.96
N ALA A 318 -17.48 -10.11 8.15
CA ALA A 318 -18.33 -9.91 9.33
C ALA A 318 -18.17 -8.51 9.96
N ALA A 319 -17.12 -7.77 9.60
CA ALA A 319 -16.86 -6.45 10.16
C ALA A 319 -17.87 -5.40 9.68
N THR A 320 -18.02 -4.35 10.49
CA THR A 320 -18.96 -3.23 10.21
C THR A 320 -18.54 -2.30 9.05
N LEU A 321 -17.41 -2.55 8.40
CA LEU A 321 -17.07 -1.85 7.17
C LEU A 321 -17.86 -2.51 6.03
N PRO A 322 -18.53 -1.77 5.14
CA PRO A 322 -19.44 -2.36 4.15
C PRO A 322 -18.73 -3.14 3.02
N THR A 323 -17.41 -3.34 3.14
CA THR A 323 -16.59 -4.18 2.25
C THR A 323 -15.48 -4.84 3.08
N PRO A 324 -15.08 -6.10 2.82
CA PRO A 324 -15.52 -6.98 1.71
C PRO A 324 -16.93 -7.57 1.89
N GLY A 325 -17.82 -7.27 0.94
CA GLY A 325 -19.22 -7.69 0.94
C GLY A 325 -19.54 -8.79 -0.08
N GLY A 326 -20.74 -8.76 -0.68
CA GLY A 326 -21.16 -9.78 -1.64
C GLY A 326 -20.33 -9.83 -2.94
N GLY A 327 -19.85 -8.68 -3.44
CA GLY A 327 -19.05 -8.57 -4.66
C GLY A 327 -17.71 -9.32 -4.59
N PRO A 328 -16.83 -9.02 -3.61
CA PRO A 328 -15.56 -9.71 -3.47
C PRO A 328 -15.75 -11.21 -3.17
N GLN A 329 -16.79 -11.56 -2.40
CA GLN A 329 -17.14 -12.96 -2.13
C GLN A 329 -17.57 -13.71 -3.39
N ALA A 330 -18.32 -13.09 -4.31
CA ALA A 330 -18.68 -13.71 -5.58
C ALA A 330 -17.43 -14.02 -6.42
N GLY A 331 -16.47 -13.09 -6.50
CA GLY A 331 -15.19 -13.32 -7.20
C GLY A 331 -14.39 -14.48 -6.58
N ALA A 332 -14.25 -14.49 -5.26
CA ALA A 332 -13.53 -15.54 -4.53
C ALA A 332 -14.18 -16.92 -4.72
N ILE A 333 -15.51 -17.01 -4.54
CA ILE A 333 -16.28 -18.25 -4.71
C ILE A 333 -16.20 -18.75 -6.16
N ALA A 334 -16.29 -17.86 -7.15
CA ALA A 334 -16.17 -18.24 -8.54
C ALA A 334 -14.78 -18.83 -8.86
N ALA A 335 -13.71 -18.20 -8.34
CA ALA A 335 -12.35 -18.71 -8.50
C ALA A 335 -12.17 -20.11 -7.89
N GLN A 336 -12.76 -20.37 -6.71
CA GLN A 336 -12.76 -21.70 -6.09
C GLN A 336 -13.59 -22.71 -6.89
N GLY A 337 -14.73 -22.27 -7.44
CA GLY A 337 -15.55 -23.07 -8.36
C GLY A 337 -14.74 -23.54 -9.58
N ILE A 338 -14.00 -22.62 -10.22
CA ILE A 338 -13.11 -22.97 -11.34
C ILE A 338 -12.00 -23.93 -10.91
N ALA A 339 -11.40 -23.72 -9.73
CA ALA A 339 -10.34 -24.61 -9.24
C ALA A 339 -10.81 -26.07 -9.09
N LEU A 340 -12.05 -26.29 -8.63
CA LEU A 340 -12.66 -27.63 -8.56
C LEU A 340 -12.88 -28.24 -9.95
N LEU A 341 -13.27 -27.43 -10.94
CA LEU A 341 -13.42 -27.88 -12.32
C LEU A 341 -12.07 -28.24 -12.95
N GLU A 342 -11.05 -27.38 -12.77
CA GLU A 342 -9.67 -27.66 -13.21
C GLU A 342 -9.14 -28.95 -12.59
N MET A 343 -9.33 -29.15 -11.28
CA MET A 343 -8.92 -30.37 -10.58
C MET A 343 -9.63 -31.60 -11.17
N SER A 344 -10.95 -31.51 -11.37
CA SER A 344 -11.76 -32.61 -11.89
C SER A 344 -11.32 -33.02 -13.31
N LEU A 345 -11.05 -32.04 -14.17
CA LEU A 345 -10.54 -32.23 -15.52
C LEU A 345 -9.12 -32.81 -15.51
N GLY A 346 -8.23 -32.25 -14.70
CA GLY A 346 -6.84 -32.69 -14.60
C GLY A 346 -6.72 -34.14 -14.13
N ILE A 347 -7.44 -34.53 -13.08
CA ILE A 347 -7.43 -35.93 -12.59
C ILE A 347 -8.05 -36.89 -13.62
N THR A 348 -9.03 -36.43 -14.39
CA THR A 348 -9.63 -37.22 -15.47
C THR A 348 -8.62 -37.43 -16.62
N ALA A 349 -7.94 -36.36 -17.03
CA ALA A 349 -6.93 -36.38 -18.09
C ALA A 349 -5.74 -37.30 -17.79
N LEU A 350 -5.32 -37.39 -16.51
CA LEU A 350 -4.25 -38.32 -16.11
C LEU A 350 -4.55 -39.79 -16.42
N SER A 351 -5.83 -40.18 -16.52
CA SER A 351 -6.22 -41.57 -16.80
C SER A 351 -6.72 -41.83 -18.21
N GLN A 352 -7.30 -40.83 -18.86
CA GLN A 352 -7.95 -40.98 -20.18
C GLN A 352 -7.16 -40.30 -21.30
N GLY A 353 -6.01 -39.70 -20.97
CA GLY A 353 -5.21 -38.89 -21.91
C GLY A 353 -5.67 -37.42 -21.96
N SER A 354 -4.90 -36.60 -22.70
CA SER A 354 -5.12 -35.15 -22.82
C SER A 354 -6.45 -34.76 -23.46
N SER A 355 -7.18 -35.68 -24.10
CA SER A 355 -8.50 -35.43 -24.69
C SER A 355 -9.58 -35.07 -23.66
N ALA A 356 -9.41 -35.42 -22.38
CA ALA A 356 -10.37 -35.08 -21.33
C ALA A 356 -10.22 -33.66 -20.78
N MET A 357 -9.09 -32.99 -21.06
CA MET A 357 -8.84 -31.59 -20.73
C MET A 357 -8.13 -30.92 -21.90
N PRO A 358 -8.87 -30.43 -22.90
CA PRO A 358 -8.29 -29.70 -24.02
C PRO A 358 -7.46 -28.52 -23.52
N GLU A 359 -6.29 -28.29 -24.13
CA GLU A 359 -5.35 -27.23 -23.72
C GLU A 359 -6.02 -25.84 -23.74
N GLU A 360 -6.91 -25.59 -24.70
CA GLU A 360 -7.71 -24.36 -24.78
C GLU A 360 -8.63 -24.18 -23.56
N VAL A 361 -9.31 -25.26 -23.12
CA VAL A 361 -10.17 -25.22 -21.92
C VAL A 361 -9.32 -24.99 -20.68
N ALA A 362 -8.18 -25.68 -20.56
CA ALA A 362 -7.23 -25.51 -19.47
C ALA A 362 -6.75 -24.05 -19.36
N SER A 363 -6.30 -23.46 -20.48
CA SER A 363 -5.84 -22.07 -20.51
C SER A 363 -6.96 -21.11 -20.11
N LYS A 364 -8.16 -21.31 -20.67
CA LYS A 364 -9.31 -20.44 -20.38
C LYS A 364 -9.74 -20.49 -18.93
N LEU A 365 -9.75 -21.67 -18.30
CA LEU A 365 -10.04 -21.80 -16.87
C LEU A 365 -8.95 -21.17 -16.00
N ASN A 366 -7.68 -21.35 -16.37
CA ASN A 366 -6.58 -20.76 -15.64
C ASN A 366 -6.63 -19.23 -15.66
N GLU A 367 -6.83 -18.66 -16.85
CA GLU A 367 -7.02 -17.22 -17.06
C GLU A 367 -8.24 -16.69 -16.30
N ALA A 368 -9.38 -17.39 -16.40
CA ALA A 368 -10.60 -17.01 -15.68
C ALA A 368 -10.40 -17.02 -14.16
N ARG A 369 -9.77 -18.07 -13.61
CA ARG A 369 -9.47 -18.16 -12.18
C ARG A 369 -8.53 -17.05 -11.72
N GLY A 370 -7.46 -16.80 -12.48
CA GLY A 370 -6.51 -15.70 -12.18
C GLY A 370 -7.20 -14.34 -12.18
N TRP A 371 -8.07 -14.09 -13.16
CA TRP A 371 -8.84 -12.84 -13.25
C TRP A 371 -9.85 -12.70 -12.10
N LEU A 372 -10.58 -13.76 -11.75
CA LEU A 372 -11.58 -13.76 -10.65
C LEU A 372 -10.94 -13.54 -9.27
N LEU A 373 -9.72 -14.04 -9.05
CA LEU A 373 -8.96 -13.69 -7.85
C LEU A 373 -8.58 -12.19 -7.85
N GLY A 374 -8.22 -11.65 -9.01
CA GLY A 374 -8.00 -10.21 -9.19
C GLY A 374 -9.24 -9.37 -8.96
N SER A 375 -10.43 -9.85 -9.35
CA SER A 375 -11.67 -9.08 -9.21
C SER A 375 -12.07 -8.80 -7.76
N VAL A 376 -11.61 -9.64 -6.80
CA VAL A 376 -11.82 -9.41 -5.36
C VAL A 376 -11.30 -8.03 -4.95
N ARG A 377 -10.06 -7.70 -5.34
CA ARG A 377 -9.46 -6.40 -5.02
C ARG A 377 -10.06 -5.25 -5.83
N ASP A 378 -10.47 -5.52 -7.08
CA ASP A 378 -11.03 -4.51 -7.97
C ASP A 378 -12.42 -4.07 -7.48
N ASP A 379 -13.21 -5.01 -6.94
CA ASP A 379 -14.52 -4.74 -6.33
C ASP A 379 -14.37 -3.91 -5.05
N VAL A 380 -13.44 -4.27 -4.16
CA VAL A 380 -13.12 -3.47 -2.96
C VAL A 380 -12.69 -2.05 -3.35
N ASN A 381 -11.80 -1.89 -4.34
CA ASN A 381 -11.41 -0.58 -4.86
C ASN A 381 -12.62 0.22 -5.38
N ALA A 382 -13.43 -0.40 -6.24
CA ALA A 382 -14.58 0.23 -6.86
C ALA A 382 -15.62 0.70 -5.82
N TYR A 383 -15.91 -0.15 -4.84
CA TYR A 383 -16.91 0.13 -3.81
C TYR A 383 -16.42 1.18 -2.81
N CYS A 384 -15.17 1.13 -2.37
CA CYS A 384 -14.59 2.21 -1.56
C CYS A 384 -14.60 3.55 -2.32
N GLY A 385 -14.23 3.57 -3.60
CA GLY A 385 -14.29 4.79 -4.40
C GLY A 385 -15.71 5.33 -4.57
N LEU A 386 -16.70 4.45 -4.76
CA LEU A 386 -18.11 4.82 -4.78
C LEU A 386 -18.53 5.46 -3.45
N LEU A 387 -18.25 4.83 -2.31
CA LEU A 387 -18.57 5.40 -1.00
C LEU A 387 -17.92 6.75 -0.77
N SER A 388 -16.63 6.89 -1.11
CA SER A 388 -15.94 8.17 -1.03
C SER A 388 -16.67 9.26 -1.82
N SER A 389 -17.09 8.95 -3.05
CA SER A 389 -17.82 9.91 -3.89
C SER A 389 -19.20 10.26 -3.31
N VAL A 390 -19.93 9.29 -2.73
CA VAL A 390 -21.22 9.50 -2.08
C VAL A 390 -21.09 10.40 -0.85
N TYR A 391 -20.10 10.15 0.00
CA TYR A 391 -19.87 10.96 1.19
C TYR A 391 -19.42 12.39 0.84
N GLY A 392 -18.59 12.55 -0.20
CA GLY A 392 -18.12 13.86 -0.67
C GLY A 392 -19.19 14.67 -1.42
N ARG A 393 -20.15 14.00 -2.06
CA ARG A 393 -21.15 14.64 -2.93
C ARG A 393 -22.04 15.64 -2.18
N GLY A 394 -22.23 16.81 -2.76
CA GLY A 394 -23.11 17.85 -2.21
C GLY A 394 -22.55 18.58 -0.97
N LEU A 395 -21.31 18.30 -0.57
CA LEU A 395 -20.59 19.16 0.37
C LEU A 395 -20.26 20.48 -0.35
N GLY A 396 -20.62 21.62 0.25
CA GLY A 396 -20.48 22.97 -0.36
C GLY A 396 -21.79 23.57 -0.89
N GLY A 397 -22.85 22.79 -1.04
CA GLY A 397 -24.15 23.24 -1.56
C GLY A 397 -24.27 23.12 -3.09
N ARG A 398 -25.47 23.41 -3.63
CA ARG A 398 -25.80 23.30 -5.08
C ARG A 398 -25.19 24.40 -5.96
N GLU A 399 -24.59 25.42 -5.34
CA GLU A 399 -23.91 26.51 -6.06
C GLU A 399 -22.39 26.34 -6.02
N ALA A 400 -21.91 25.21 -5.49
CA ALA A 400 -20.48 24.92 -5.46
C ALA A 400 -19.96 24.80 -6.91
N PRO A 401 -18.82 25.44 -7.24
CA PRO A 401 -18.27 25.45 -8.60
C PRO A 401 -17.97 24.03 -9.16
N ASP A 402 -17.85 23.04 -8.27
CA ASP A 402 -17.47 21.67 -8.59
C ASP A 402 -18.63 20.67 -8.65
N GLU A 403 -19.91 21.09 -8.56
CA GLU A 403 -21.04 20.13 -8.50
C GLU A 403 -21.06 19.18 -9.72
N THR A 404 -20.79 19.71 -10.91
CA THR A 404 -20.66 18.92 -12.15
C THR A 404 -19.51 17.91 -12.09
N ALA A 405 -18.35 18.32 -11.55
CA ALA A 405 -17.18 17.45 -11.41
C ALA A 405 -17.42 16.35 -10.35
N SER A 406 -18.06 16.71 -9.23
CA SER A 406 -18.48 15.76 -8.19
C SER A 406 -19.46 14.73 -8.71
N GLU A 407 -20.41 15.15 -9.57
CA GLU A 407 -21.38 14.25 -10.19
C GLU A 407 -20.72 13.32 -11.21
N ALA A 408 -19.78 13.84 -12.00
CA ALA A 408 -19.01 13.04 -12.94
C ALA A 408 -18.16 11.98 -12.23
N GLU A 409 -17.52 12.34 -11.11
CA GLU A 409 -16.73 11.41 -10.30
C GLU A 409 -17.63 10.32 -9.68
N TYR A 410 -18.79 10.69 -9.11
CA TYR A 410 -19.78 9.72 -8.63
C TYR A 410 -20.20 8.73 -9.72
N LYS A 411 -20.57 9.21 -10.91
CA LYS A 411 -20.96 8.36 -12.04
C LYS A 411 -19.83 7.44 -12.50
N ARG A 412 -18.58 7.93 -12.48
CA ARG A 412 -17.40 7.11 -12.82
C ARG A 412 -17.24 5.94 -11.85
N TRP A 413 -17.32 6.20 -10.54
CA TRP A 413 -17.17 5.15 -9.53
C TRP A 413 -18.37 4.21 -9.47
N LEU A 414 -19.58 4.71 -9.68
CA LEU A 414 -20.76 3.88 -9.81
C LEU A 414 -20.64 2.95 -11.02
N ARG A 415 -20.21 3.46 -12.19
CA ARG A 415 -19.95 2.62 -13.37
C ARG A 415 -18.93 1.53 -13.06
N ARG A 416 -17.81 1.87 -12.40
CA ARG A 416 -16.80 0.88 -12.00
C ARG A 416 -17.36 -0.18 -11.04
N ALA A 417 -18.12 0.23 -10.03
CA ALA A 417 -18.77 -0.66 -9.07
C ALA A 417 -19.85 -1.56 -9.72
N THR A 418 -20.39 -1.16 -10.86
CA THR A 418 -21.30 -1.98 -11.69
C THR A 418 -20.54 -2.90 -12.65
N GLU A 419 -19.45 -2.43 -13.26
CA GLU A 419 -18.69 -3.18 -14.26
C GLU A 419 -17.95 -4.39 -13.69
N VAL A 420 -17.39 -4.27 -12.49
CA VAL A 420 -16.65 -5.36 -11.84
C VAL A 420 -17.53 -6.60 -11.62
N PRO A 421 -18.68 -6.53 -10.92
CA PRO A 421 -19.55 -7.69 -10.74
C PRO A 421 -20.13 -8.19 -12.06
N LEU A 422 -20.48 -7.31 -13.02
CA LEU A 422 -20.90 -7.75 -14.36
C LEU A 422 -19.82 -8.62 -15.02
N ARG A 423 -18.56 -8.21 -14.92
CA ARG A 423 -17.45 -8.97 -15.50
C ARG A 423 -17.19 -10.28 -14.76
N VAL A 424 -17.37 -10.33 -13.44
CA VAL A 424 -17.37 -11.59 -12.67
C VAL A 424 -18.42 -12.55 -13.21
N ALA A 425 -19.63 -12.08 -13.48
CA ALA A 425 -20.69 -12.91 -14.03
C ALA A 425 -20.35 -13.40 -15.46
N GLU A 426 -19.86 -12.52 -16.34
CA GLU A 426 -19.44 -12.89 -17.70
C GLU A 426 -18.31 -13.93 -17.72
N VAL A 427 -17.28 -13.75 -16.90
CA VAL A 427 -16.14 -14.67 -16.82
C VAL A 427 -16.57 -16.03 -16.25
N SER A 428 -17.40 -16.03 -15.22
CA SER A 428 -17.96 -17.24 -14.61
C SER A 428 -18.83 -18.03 -15.59
N THR A 429 -19.73 -17.34 -16.31
CA THR A 429 -20.54 -17.92 -17.38
C THR A 429 -19.68 -18.48 -18.51
N GLY A 430 -18.68 -17.72 -18.97
CA GLY A 430 -17.78 -18.15 -20.03
C GLY A 430 -16.93 -19.38 -19.67
N ALA A 431 -16.52 -19.49 -18.39
CA ALA A 431 -15.82 -20.65 -17.86
C ALA A 431 -16.74 -21.88 -17.79
N ALA A 432 -17.97 -21.71 -17.29
CA ALA A 432 -18.96 -22.78 -17.24
C ALA A 432 -19.28 -23.35 -18.64
N ILE A 433 -19.49 -22.47 -19.64
CA ILE A 433 -19.72 -22.88 -21.03
C ILE A 433 -18.53 -23.67 -21.59
N ALA A 434 -17.30 -23.25 -21.31
CA ALA A 434 -16.10 -23.92 -21.79
C ALA A 434 -15.98 -25.37 -21.27
N CYS A 435 -16.57 -25.65 -20.10
CA CYS A 435 -16.57 -26.97 -19.48
C CYS A 435 -17.61 -27.94 -20.07
N LEU A 436 -18.64 -27.44 -20.77
CA LEU A 436 -19.73 -28.27 -21.31
C LEU A 436 -19.25 -29.49 -22.13
N PRO A 437 -18.31 -29.35 -23.08
CA PRO A 437 -17.88 -30.49 -23.90
C PRO A 437 -17.15 -31.56 -23.11
N CYS A 438 -16.57 -31.20 -21.95
CA CYS A 438 -15.72 -32.09 -21.15
C CYS A 438 -16.52 -32.86 -20.08
N LYS A 439 -17.75 -32.43 -19.77
CA LYS A 439 -18.53 -32.93 -18.62
C LYS A 439 -18.73 -34.45 -18.62
N ARG A 440 -18.93 -35.06 -19.80
CA ARG A 440 -19.19 -36.50 -19.96
C ARG A 440 -17.95 -37.37 -19.73
N ALA A 441 -16.75 -36.79 -19.79
CA ALA A 441 -15.51 -37.51 -19.56
C ALA A 441 -15.19 -37.66 -18.06
N ILE A 442 -15.82 -36.84 -17.21
CA ILE A 442 -15.52 -36.75 -15.78
C ILE A 442 -15.75 -38.09 -15.09
N LYS A 443 -14.75 -38.50 -14.30
CA LYS A 443 -14.82 -39.73 -13.51
C LYS A 443 -15.97 -39.70 -12.52
N THR A 444 -16.58 -40.86 -12.31
CA THR A 444 -17.64 -41.05 -11.30
C THR A 444 -17.21 -40.62 -9.90
N SER A 445 -15.95 -40.86 -9.52
CA SER A 445 -15.41 -40.47 -8.22
C SER A 445 -15.28 -38.96 -8.00
N LEU A 446 -15.34 -38.17 -9.08
CA LEU A 446 -15.16 -36.70 -9.06
C LEU A 446 -16.50 -35.96 -9.24
N LYS A 447 -17.63 -36.68 -9.35
CA LYS A 447 -18.94 -36.05 -9.59
C LYS A 447 -19.29 -35.01 -8.53
N GLY A 448 -19.01 -35.31 -7.26
CA GLY A 448 -19.26 -34.38 -6.15
C GLY A 448 -18.49 -33.07 -6.29
N ASP A 449 -17.20 -33.15 -6.60
CA ASP A 449 -16.32 -31.98 -6.76
C ASP A 449 -16.73 -31.13 -7.97
N TRP A 450 -17.06 -31.78 -9.09
CA TRP A 450 -17.55 -31.10 -10.28
C TRP A 450 -18.87 -30.35 -10.01
N ILE A 451 -19.85 -31.04 -9.43
CA ILE A 451 -21.16 -30.44 -9.09
C ILE A 451 -20.97 -29.27 -8.13
N ALA A 452 -20.10 -29.40 -7.12
CA ALA A 452 -19.77 -28.29 -6.23
C ALA A 452 -19.18 -27.11 -7.01
N GLY A 453 -18.22 -27.35 -7.90
CA GLY A 453 -17.62 -26.33 -8.75
C GLY A 453 -18.64 -25.57 -9.61
N VAL A 454 -19.54 -26.29 -10.28
CA VAL A 454 -20.63 -25.70 -11.08
C VAL A 454 -21.58 -24.87 -10.22
N LYS A 455 -21.97 -25.37 -9.04
CA LYS A 455 -22.87 -24.64 -8.14
C LYS A 455 -22.24 -23.34 -7.61
N LEU A 456 -20.96 -23.37 -7.25
CA LEU A 456 -20.24 -22.16 -6.82
C LEU A 456 -20.21 -21.10 -7.94
N LEU A 457 -19.94 -21.50 -9.18
CA LEU A 457 -19.99 -20.60 -10.34
C LEU A 457 -21.38 -19.99 -10.53
N ARG A 458 -22.43 -20.81 -10.48
CA ARG A 458 -23.82 -20.34 -10.60
C ARG A 458 -24.16 -19.33 -9.52
N THR A 459 -23.85 -19.64 -8.26
CA THR A 459 -24.09 -18.72 -7.13
C THR A 459 -23.33 -17.40 -7.31
N ALA A 460 -22.09 -17.43 -7.79
CA ALA A 460 -21.34 -16.21 -8.07
C ALA A 460 -22.00 -15.37 -9.17
N VAL A 461 -22.47 -15.98 -10.26
CA VAL A 461 -23.22 -15.29 -11.34
C VAL A 461 -24.49 -14.63 -10.79
N GLU A 462 -25.25 -15.34 -9.95
CA GLU A 462 -26.48 -14.82 -9.33
C GLU A 462 -26.21 -13.64 -8.39
N ILE A 463 -25.19 -13.73 -7.53
CA ILE A 463 -24.78 -12.63 -6.64
C ILE A 463 -24.35 -11.42 -7.45
N SER A 464 -23.46 -11.61 -8.43
CA SER A 464 -22.95 -10.54 -9.27
C SER A 464 -24.06 -9.85 -10.08
N THR A 465 -24.98 -10.60 -10.66
CA THR A 465 -26.10 -10.03 -11.44
C THR A 465 -27.02 -9.20 -10.54
N LYS A 466 -27.25 -9.62 -9.29
CA LYS A 466 -28.00 -8.84 -8.30
C LYS A 466 -27.26 -7.56 -7.90
N ASN A 467 -25.96 -7.62 -7.66
CA ASN A 467 -25.15 -6.43 -7.35
C ASN A 467 -25.21 -5.39 -8.49
N VAL A 468 -25.13 -5.85 -9.75
CA VAL A 468 -25.31 -5.00 -10.92
C VAL A 468 -26.69 -4.35 -10.91
N ALA A 469 -27.75 -5.13 -10.70
CA ALA A 469 -29.12 -4.61 -10.67
C ALA A 469 -29.34 -3.55 -9.58
N ILE A 470 -28.76 -3.73 -8.39
CA ILE A 470 -28.81 -2.75 -7.29
C ILE A 470 -28.14 -1.44 -7.72
N ASN A 471 -26.93 -1.49 -8.27
CA ASN A 471 -26.21 -0.28 -8.68
C ASN A 471 -26.91 0.46 -9.84
N LEU A 472 -27.63 -0.26 -10.72
CA LEU A 472 -28.42 0.35 -11.80
C LEU A 472 -29.66 1.11 -11.27
N GLN A 473 -30.26 0.67 -10.17
CA GLN A 473 -31.39 1.38 -9.54
C GLN A 473 -30.95 2.75 -8.99
N ASP A 474 -29.76 2.83 -8.43
CA ASP A 474 -29.20 4.05 -7.82
C ASP A 474 -28.58 5.03 -8.83
N GLY A 475 -28.37 4.60 -10.09
CA GLY A 475 -27.54 5.29 -11.08
C GLY A 475 -28.25 6.09 -12.17
N GLY A 476 -29.58 6.07 -12.25
CA GLY A 476 -30.28 6.52 -13.45
C GLY A 476 -29.85 5.68 -14.67
N ARG A 477 -29.93 6.21 -15.90
CA ARG A 477 -29.40 5.53 -17.10
C ARG A 477 -27.88 5.39 -17.02
N VAL A 478 -27.40 4.40 -16.27
CA VAL A 478 -26.06 3.86 -16.49
C VAL A 478 -26.06 3.32 -17.93
N ALA A 479 -24.95 3.55 -18.62
CA ALA A 479 -24.89 3.58 -20.07
C ALA A 479 -25.50 2.34 -20.76
N MET A 480 -26.13 2.56 -21.93
CA MET A 480 -26.83 1.54 -22.73
C MET A 480 -26.01 0.27 -23.03
N ASP A 481 -24.67 0.36 -22.94
CA ASP A 481 -23.77 -0.78 -23.08
C ASP A 481 -23.91 -1.80 -21.95
N ILE A 482 -24.18 -1.38 -20.71
CA ILE A 482 -24.36 -2.29 -19.57
C ILE A 482 -25.64 -3.11 -19.73
N ASP A 483 -26.75 -2.48 -20.10
CA ASP A 483 -28.02 -3.18 -20.36
C ASP A 483 -27.86 -4.19 -21.50
N THR A 484 -27.14 -3.81 -22.56
CA THR A 484 -26.85 -4.69 -23.70
C THR A 484 -26.06 -5.92 -23.24
N ARG A 485 -25.03 -5.73 -22.40
CA ARG A 485 -24.21 -6.83 -21.86
C ARG A 485 -25.00 -7.74 -20.92
N LEU A 486 -25.87 -7.18 -20.08
CA LEU A 486 -26.76 -7.97 -19.22
C LEU A 486 -27.76 -8.80 -20.01
N SER A 487 -28.31 -8.26 -21.10
CA SER A 487 -29.17 -9.02 -21.99
C SER A 487 -28.40 -10.16 -22.66
N ARG A 488 -27.19 -9.90 -23.17
CA ARG A 488 -26.33 -10.98 -23.70
C ARG A 488 -25.99 -12.03 -22.64
N LEU A 489 -25.71 -11.64 -21.41
CA LEU A 489 -25.42 -12.57 -20.32
C LEU A 489 -26.61 -13.49 -20.02
N ARG A 490 -27.84 -12.95 -20.08
CA ARG A 490 -29.08 -13.74 -19.97
C ARG A 490 -29.28 -14.69 -21.16
N ASP A 491 -29.01 -14.21 -22.37
CA ASP A 491 -29.13 -15.04 -23.59
C ASP A 491 -28.07 -16.14 -23.67
N THR A 492 -26.94 -15.95 -22.98
CA THR A 492 -25.80 -16.89 -22.94
C THR A 492 -25.71 -17.62 -21.60
N GLU A 493 -26.82 -17.70 -20.85
CA GLU A 493 -26.83 -18.40 -19.57
C GLU A 493 -26.43 -19.88 -19.77
N PRO A 494 -25.43 -20.40 -19.03
CA PRO A 494 -25.04 -21.79 -19.12
C PRO A 494 -26.22 -22.70 -18.76
N PRO A 495 -26.39 -23.86 -19.40
CA PRO A 495 -27.39 -24.83 -18.98
C PRO A 495 -26.92 -25.49 -17.67
N TRP A 496 -27.08 -24.80 -16.55
CA TRP A 496 -26.50 -25.16 -15.25
C TRP A 496 -26.89 -26.58 -14.79
N GLU A 497 -28.14 -26.99 -15.06
CA GLU A 497 -28.62 -28.34 -14.75
C GLU A 497 -27.93 -29.39 -15.63
N ASP A 498 -27.75 -29.12 -16.93
CA ASP A 498 -27.00 -30.01 -17.83
C ASP A 498 -25.53 -30.10 -17.40
N LEU A 499 -24.91 -29.00 -16.96
CA LEU A 499 -23.54 -29.05 -16.40
C LEU A 499 -23.43 -29.94 -15.16
N CYS A 500 -24.48 -30.04 -14.35
CA CYS A 500 -24.51 -30.92 -13.18
C CYS A 500 -24.85 -32.38 -13.53
N ASP A 501 -25.43 -32.63 -14.70
CA ASP A 501 -25.79 -33.96 -15.21
C ASP A 501 -24.58 -34.66 -15.87
N ILE A 502 -23.74 -35.28 -15.03
CA ILE A 502 -22.53 -36.03 -15.39
C ILE A 502 -22.56 -37.44 -14.82
#